data_AF-A0A2V3JVW7-F1
#
_entry.id   AF-A0A2V3JVW7-F1
#
_cell.length_a   1.000
_cell.length_b   1.000
_cell.length_c   1.000
_cell.angle_alpha   90.00
_cell.angle_beta   90.00
_cell.angle_gamma   90.00
#
_symmetry.space_group_name_H-M   'P 1'
#
loop_
_entity.id
_entity.type
_entity.pdbx_description
1 polymer ?
#
loop_
_entity_poly.entity_id
_entity_poly.type
_entity_poly.pdbx_seq_one_letter_code
_entity_poly.pdbx_strand_id
1 'polypeptide(L)'
;MITVSDSTPLIHFGTIKRLDLLRSMYGRIFIKEAVHREVVTEGIALGKMDAFLVEKAIDDWIEVVNPKGYAGEICSRYRIYTSVRRNRSCLHENWMPICS
;
A
#
# COMPACT_ATOMS: atom_id res chain seq x y z
N MET A 1 -16.28 -9.05 7.61
CA MET A 1 -14.98 -8.60 8.16
C MET A 1 -14.33 -7.72 7.13
N ILE A 2 -13.74 -6.59 7.52
CA ILE A 2 -13.03 -5.69 6.59
C ILE A 2 -11.55 -6.07 6.62
N THR A 3 -11.01 -6.53 5.49
CA THR A 3 -9.59 -6.90 5.37
C THR A 3 -8.88 -5.90 4.47
N VAL A 4 -7.86 -5.22 5.02
CA VAL A 4 -7.00 -4.30 4.26
C VAL A 4 -5.66 -5.00 4.01
N SER A 5 -5.28 -5.13 2.75
CA SER A 5 -4.01 -5.79 2.37
C SER A 5 -2.93 -4.76 2.04
N ASP A 6 -1.70 -5.06 2.45
CA ASP A 6 -0.50 -4.32 2.08
C ASP A 6 0.16 -4.90 0.81
N SER A 7 1.21 -4.26 0.30
CA SER A 7 1.91 -4.63 -0.93
C SER A 7 2.54 -6.02 -0.85
N THR A 8 3.19 -6.33 0.28
CA THR A 8 3.95 -7.58 0.47
C THR A 8 3.12 -8.84 0.23
N PRO A 9 1.98 -9.07 0.91
CA PRO A 9 1.18 -10.27 0.66
C PRO A 9 0.70 -10.36 -0.78
N LEU A 10 0.28 -9.25 -1.40
CA LEU A 10 -0.19 -9.26 -2.80
C LEU A 10 0.90 -9.70 -3.77
N ILE A 11 2.12 -9.18 -3.60
CA ILE A 11 3.28 -9.58 -4.43
C ILE A 11 3.61 -11.06 -4.21
N HIS A 12 3.67 -11.53 -2.96
CA HIS A 12 4.03 -12.92 -2.68
C HIS A 12 2.99 -13.89 -3.21
N PHE A 13 1.71 -13.65 -2.95
CA PHE A 13 0.61 -14.48 -3.46
C PHE A 13 0.47 -14.40 -4.99
N GLY A 14 0.73 -13.24 -5.59
CA GLY A 14 0.78 -13.06 -7.04
C GLY A 14 1.94 -13.83 -7.66
N THR A 15 3.12 -13.80 -7.05
CA THR A 15 4.33 -14.52 -7.51
C THR A 15 4.10 -16.03 -7.54
N ILE A 16 3.47 -16.59 -6.51
CA ILE A 16 3.10 -18.02 -6.48
C ILE A 16 1.81 -18.33 -7.27
N LYS A 17 1.20 -17.32 -7.92
CA LYS A 17 -0.06 -17.43 -8.66
C LYS A 17 -1.23 -17.99 -7.82
N ARG A 18 -1.23 -17.72 -6.51
CA ARG A 18 -2.26 -18.17 -5.56
C ARG A 18 -3.09 -17.03 -4.97
N LEU A 19 -3.43 -16.05 -5.80
CA LEU A 19 -4.37 -14.97 -5.42
C LEU A 19 -5.78 -15.51 -5.11
N ASP A 20 -6.13 -16.71 -5.60
CA ASP A 20 -7.36 -17.43 -5.26
C ASP A 20 -7.52 -17.69 -3.76
N LEU A 21 -6.42 -17.90 -3.04
CA LEU A 21 -6.44 -18.14 -1.60
C LEU A 21 -6.88 -16.91 -0.81
N LEU A 22 -6.40 -15.73 -1.22
CA LEU A 22 -6.83 -14.47 -0.63
C LEU A 22 -8.34 -14.24 -0.85
N ARG A 23 -8.82 -14.55 -2.06
CA ARG A 23 -10.24 -14.48 -2.38
C ARG A 23 -11.07 -15.48 -1.57
N SER A 24 -10.63 -16.73 -1.42
CA SER A 24 -11.39 -17.75 -0.68
C SER A 24 -11.44 -17.48 0.83
N MET A 25 -10.38 -16.92 1.40
CA MET A 25 -10.32 -16.61 2.83
C MET A 25 -11.12 -15.36 3.22
N TYR A 26 -11.04 -14.30 2.40
CA TYR A 26 -11.59 -12.99 2.77
C TYR A 26 -12.79 -12.55 1.94
N GLY A 27 -13.04 -13.18 0.78
CA GLY A 27 -14.09 -12.81 -0.17
C GLY A 27 -13.76 -11.52 -0.92
N ARG A 28 -13.62 -10.41 -0.19
CA ARG A 28 -13.25 -9.07 -0.71
C ARG A 28 -12.15 -8.47 0.15
N ILE A 29 -11.19 -7.81 -0.49
CA ILE A 29 -10.11 -7.08 0.18
C ILE A 29 -10.03 -5.64 -0.30
N PHE A 30 -9.51 -4.77 0.56
CA PHE A 30 -9.29 -3.35 0.25
C PHE A 30 -7.80 -3.06 0.20
N ILE A 31 -7.37 -2.28 -0.78
CA ILE A 31 -5.97 -1.86 -0.93
C ILE A 31 -5.88 -0.35 -1.00
N LYS A 32 -4.79 0.21 -0.46
CA LYS A 32 -4.54 1.65 -0.55
C LYS A 32 -4.09 2.02 -1.96
N GLU A 33 -4.38 3.24 -2.40
CA GLU A 33 -3.88 3.79 -3.67
C GLU A 33 -2.35 3.70 -3.79
N ALA A 34 -1.62 3.91 -2.69
CA ALA A 34 -0.16 3.75 -2.66
C ALA A 34 0.28 2.30 -2.94
N VAL A 35 -0.45 1.31 -2.39
CA VAL A 35 -0.19 -0.11 -2.60
C VAL A 35 -0.50 -0.50 -4.05
N HIS A 36 -1.59 0.02 -4.61
CA HIS A 36 -1.91 -0.15 -6.03
C HIS A 36 -0.77 0.34 -6.93
N ARG A 37 -0.21 1.52 -6.64
CA ARG A 37 0.90 2.07 -7.42
C ARG A 37 2.15 1.18 -7.36
N GLU A 38 2.52 0.71 -6.18
CA GLU A 38 3.69 -0.16 -5.99
C GLU A 38 3.50 -1.52 -6.67
N VAL A 39 2.37 -2.18 -6.45
CA VAL A 39 2.16 -3.56 -6.87
C VAL A 39 1.78 -3.65 -8.35
N VAL A 40 0.95 -2.73 -8.84
CA VAL A 40 0.41 -2.78 -10.21
C VAL A 40 1.19 -1.85 -11.13
N THR A 41 1.21 -0.55 -10.87
CA THR A 41 1.83 0.41 -11.79
C THR A 41 3.33 0.18 -11.93
N GLU A 42 4.06 0.13 -10.82
CA GLU A 42 5.51 -0.11 -10.80
C GLU A 42 5.82 -1.57 -11.15
N GLY A 43 5.01 -2.52 -10.68
CA GLY A 43 5.14 -3.94 -11.04
C GLY A 43 5.03 -4.20 -12.55
N ILE A 44 4.04 -3.63 -13.23
CA ILE A 44 3.87 -3.74 -14.69
C ILE A 44 5.06 -3.08 -15.41
N ALA A 45 5.49 -1.90 -14.96
CA ALA A 45 6.65 -1.21 -15.53
C ALA A 45 7.95 -2.05 -15.42
N LEU A 46 8.07 -2.86 -14.37
CA LEU A 46 9.17 -3.80 -14.15
C LEU A 46 8.98 -5.16 -14.86
N GLY A 47 7.89 -5.35 -15.63
CA GLY A 47 7.61 -6.60 -16.35
C GLY A 47 7.22 -7.77 -15.45
N LYS A 48 6.71 -7.48 -14.25
CA LYS A 48 6.30 -8.50 -13.28
C LYS A 48 4.97 -9.13 -13.68
N MET A 49 4.98 -10.43 -13.97
CA MET A 49 3.78 -11.18 -14.38
C MET A 49 2.68 -11.18 -13.32
N ASP A 50 3.07 -11.17 -12.04
CA ASP A 50 2.18 -11.10 -10.90
C ASP A 50 1.40 -9.77 -10.83
N ALA A 51 1.98 -8.66 -11.31
CA ALA A 51 1.31 -7.38 -11.36
C ALA A 51 0.06 -7.40 -12.26
N PHE A 52 0.12 -8.09 -13.40
CA PHE A 52 -1.03 -8.28 -14.29
C PHE A 52 -2.11 -9.18 -13.69
N LEU A 53 -1.74 -10.14 -12.83
CA LEU A 53 -2.73 -10.97 -12.13
C LEU A 53 -3.48 -10.15 -11.08
N VAL A 54 -2.76 -9.27 -10.37
CA VAL A 54 -3.38 -8.34 -9.42
C VAL A 54 -4.24 -7.31 -10.15
N GLU A 55 -3.78 -6.75 -11.26
CA GLU A 55 -4.54 -5.81 -12.10
C GLU A 55 -5.91 -6.37 -12.48
N LYS A 56 -5.97 -7.63 -12.96
CA LYS A 56 -7.23 -8.28 -13.34
C LYS A 56 -8.17 -8.56 -12.17
N ALA A 57 -7.65 -8.62 -10.95
CA ALA A 57 -8.43 -8.86 -9.75
C ALA A 57 -9.01 -7.57 -9.15
N ILE A 58 -8.51 -6.41 -9.59
CA ILE A 58 -9.05 -5.09 -9.24
C ILE A 58 -10.42 -4.94 -9.88
N ASP A 59 -11.33 -4.31 -9.15
CA ASP A 59 -12.75 -4.12 -9.50
C ASP A 59 -13.62 -5.40 -9.53
N ASP A 60 -13.04 -6.61 -9.43
CA ASP A 60 -13.79 -7.86 -9.17
C ASP A 60 -13.96 -8.08 -7.65
N TRP A 61 -12.85 -8.30 -6.94
CA TRP A 61 -12.85 -8.60 -5.50
C TRP A 61 -11.81 -7.81 -4.71
N ILE A 62 -10.93 -7.07 -5.39
CA ILE A 62 -10.00 -6.12 -4.81
C ILE A 62 -10.51 -4.71 -5.08
N GLU A 63 -10.70 -3.93 -4.03
CA GLU A 63 -11.18 -2.55 -4.13
C GLU A 63 -10.08 -1.56 -3.70
N VAL A 64 -9.78 -0.58 -4.55
CA VAL A 64 -8.80 0.46 -4.23
C VAL A 64 -9.50 1.58 -3.45
N VAL A 65 -9.03 1.81 -2.24
CA VAL A 65 -9.56 2.85 -1.35
C VAL A 65 -8.52 3.93 -1.11
N ASN A 66 -8.98 5.18 -1.16
CA ASN A 66 -8.22 6.32 -0.67
C ASN A 66 -8.76 6.69 0.72
N PRO A 67 -8.07 6.30 1.82
CA PRO A 67 -8.55 6.57 3.16
C PRO A 67 -8.50 8.07 3.44
N LYS A 68 -9.68 8.69 3.55
CA LYS A 68 -9.83 10.06 4.02
C LYS A 68 -9.95 10.03 5.55
N GLY A 69 -9.03 10.69 6.26
CA GLY A 69 -9.14 10.77 7.71
C GLY A 69 -7.96 11.41 8.43
N TYR A 70 -8.12 11.52 9.75
CA TYR A 70 -7.17 12.14 10.68
C TYR A 70 -5.93 11.28 10.98
N ALA A 71 -5.67 10.21 10.22
CA ALA A 71 -4.54 9.33 10.51
C ALA A 71 -3.20 10.10 10.57
N GLY A 72 -3.01 11.08 9.67
CA GLY A 72 -1.85 11.98 9.72
C GLY A 72 -1.81 12.83 10.99
N GLU A 73 -2.94 13.38 11.41
CA GLU A 73 -3.04 14.18 12.65
C GLU A 73 -2.83 13.34 13.90
N ILE A 74 -3.42 12.14 13.96
CA ILE A 74 -3.27 11.19 15.09
C ILE A 74 -1.82 10.76 15.19
N CYS A 75 -1.20 10.36 14.08
CA CYS A 75 0.21 9.97 14.09
C CYS A 75 1.11 11.13 14.53
N SER A 76 0.82 12.36 14.09
CA SER A 76 1.54 13.56 14.53
C SER A 76 1.35 13.83 16.02
N ARG A 77 0.11 13.73 16.52
CA ARG A 77 -0.26 14.00 17.92
C ARG A 77 0.45 13.06 18.89
N TYR A 78 0.52 11.77 18.53
CA TYR A 78 1.11 10.73 19.38
C TYR A 78 2.57 10.41 19.03
N ARG A 79 3.22 11.22 18.18
CA ARG A 79 4.61 11.03 17.74
C ARG A 79 4.89 9.64 17.17
N ILE A 80 3.89 9.04 16.51
CA ILE A 80 4.07 7.80 15.76
C ILE A 80 4.95 8.14 14.54
N TYR A 81 6.00 7.36 14.31
CA TYR A 81 6.84 7.55 13.14
C TYR A 81 6.00 7.40 11.87
N THR A 82 5.98 8.45 11.06
CA THR A 82 5.35 8.41 9.74
C THR A 82 6.41 8.61 8.67
N SER A 83 6.46 7.71 7.70
CA SER A 83 7.27 7.87 6.49
C SER A 83 6.61 8.79 5.46
N VAL A 84 5.53 9.51 5.84
CA VAL A 84 4.85 10.47 4.96
C VAL A 84 5.88 11.49 4.52
N ARG A 85 6.30 11.42 3.25
CA ARG A 85 7.13 12.46 2.63
C ARG A 85 6.33 13.75 2.68
N ARG A 86 6.54 14.58 3.71
CA ARG A 86 6.07 15.97 3.71
C ARG A 86 6.59 16.61 2.43
N ASN A 87 5.66 17.16 1.64
CA ASN A 87 6.01 18.01 0.52
C ASN A 87 6.98 19.08 1.05
N ARG A 88 8.20 19.12 0.51
CA ARG A 88 9.30 19.97 1.00
C ARG A 88 9.00 21.42 0.64
N SER A 89 8.22 22.11 1.47
CA SER A 89 8.14 23.58 1.45
C SER A 89 8.26 24.23 2.83
N CYS A 90 8.35 23.45 3.91
CA CYS A 90 8.59 24.00 5.25
C CYS A 90 9.51 23.08 6.06
N LEU A 91 10.83 23.27 5.94
CA LEU A 91 11.79 22.89 6.98
C LEU A 91 12.83 24.00 7.07
N HIS A 92 12.48 25.06 7.81
CA HIS A 92 13.49 25.83 8.52
C HIS A 92 13.78 25.06 9.81
N GLU A 93 14.97 24.47 9.83
CA GLU A 93 15.87 24.34 10.98
C GLU A 93 15.28 23.91 12.32
N ASN A 94 15.53 22.64 12.65
CA ASN A 94 16.24 22.19 13.87
C ASN A 94 15.71 20.80 14.20
N TRP A 95 16.34 19.72 13.74
CA TRP A 95 16.56 18.50 14.53
C TRP A 95 17.76 17.77 13.91
N MET A 96 18.75 17.51 14.77
CA MET A 96 20.13 17.08 14.48
C MET A 96 20.22 15.75 13.69
N PRO A 97 21.33 15.53 12.96
CA PRO A 97 21.59 14.27 12.29
C PRO A 97 22.04 13.22 13.30
N ILE A 98 21.45 12.02 13.23
CA ILE A 98 22.09 10.81 13.75
C ILE A 98 22.48 9.99 12.52
N CYS A 99 23.71 10.17 12.09
CA CYS A 99 24.45 9.17 11.32
C CYS A 99 25.89 9.22 11.82
N SER A 100 26.37 8.03 12.21
CA SER A 100 27.75 7.74 12.64
C SER A 100 28.80 8.15 11.62
#